data_AF-A0A814DFL3-F1
#
_entry.id   AF-A0A814DFL3-F1
#
_cell.length_a   1.000
_cell.length_b   1.000
_cell.length_c   1.000
_cell.angle_alpha   90.00
_cell.angle_beta   90.00
_cell.angle_gamma   90.00
#
_symmetry.space_group_name_H-M   'P 1'
#
loop_
_entity.id
_entity.type
_entity.pdbx_description
1 polymer ?
#
loop_
_entity_poly.entity_id
_entity_poly.type
_entity_poly.pdbx_seq_one_letter_code
_entity_poly.pdbx_strand_id
1 'polypeptide(L)'
;MVYHWSWIFLTECAAKLIIVENKLTEEQLLYLRQYYMINRLPRINELRSISKELNNEDFDFFLDLETWFYCRRMAEEATAQRQYEAKKIAA
;
A
#
# COMPACT_ATOMS: atom_id res chain seq x y z
N MET A 1 -12.28 14.57 11.08
CA MET A 1 -11.01 14.41 11.81
C MET A 1 -9.94 14.15 10.75
N VAL A 2 -9.11 15.14 10.44
CA VAL A 2 -8.01 14.99 9.46
C VAL A 2 -6.82 14.43 10.24
N TYR A 3 -6.41 13.20 9.95
CA TYR A 3 -5.23 12.62 10.58
C TYR A 3 -3.99 13.35 10.04
N HIS A 4 -3.27 14.06 10.92
CA HIS A 4 -1.94 14.56 10.60
C HIS A 4 -0.99 13.36 10.63
N TRP A 5 -0.81 12.71 9.49
CA TRP A 5 0.21 11.68 9.33
C TRP A 5 1.56 12.35 9.51
N SER A 6 2.31 11.96 10.54
CA SER A 6 3.64 12.55 10.77
C SER A 6 4.55 12.20 9.60
N TRP A 7 5.49 13.10 9.28
CA TRP A 7 6.45 12.84 8.20
C TRP A 7 7.25 11.55 8.46
N ILE A 8 7.60 11.31 9.73
CA ILE A 8 8.24 10.07 10.21
C ILE A 8 7.42 8.83 9.83
N PHE A 9 6.11 8.86 10.05
CA PHE A 9 5.22 7.75 9.71
C PHE A 9 5.18 7.46 8.22
N LEU A 10 5.08 8.50 7.38
CA LEU A 10 5.08 8.35 5.93
C LEU A 10 6.41 7.81 5.41
N THR A 11 7.54 8.25 5.99
CA THR A 11 8.87 7.74 5.67
C THR A 11 9.00 6.27 6.07
N GLU A 12 8.50 5.87 7.24
CA GLU A 12 8.49 4.48 7.68
C GLU A 12 7.65 3.60 6.76
N CYS A 13 6.47 4.07 6.34
CA CYS A 13 5.62 3.33 5.41
C CYS A 13 6.29 3.15 4.04
N ALA A 14 6.95 4.20 3.53
CA ALA A 14 7.69 4.11 2.27
C ALA A 14 8.83 3.09 2.35
N ALA A 15 9.57 3.07 3.47
CA ALA A 15 10.64 2.08 3.68
C ALA A 15 10.09 0.66 3.72
N LYS A 16 9.01 0.42 4.48
CA LYS A 16 8.32 -0.88 4.55
C LYS A 16 7.79 -1.32 3.19
N LEU A 17 7.20 -0.41 2.41
CA LEU A 17 6.72 -0.70 1.07
C LEU A 17 7.85 -1.17 0.16
N ILE A 18 9.00 -0.48 0.15
CA ILE A 18 10.18 -0.88 -0.65
C ILE A 18 10.67 -2.27 -0.23
N ILE A 19 10.74 -2.55 1.07
CA ILE A 19 11.17 -3.86 1.58
C ILE A 19 10.24 -4.97 1.08
N VAL A 20 8.92 -4.77 1.17
CA VAL A 20 7.95 -5.77 0.69
C VAL A 20 8.02 -5.90 -0.83
N GLU A 21 8.08 -4.80 -1.58
CA GLU A 21 8.14 -4.84 -3.04
C GLU A 21 9.39 -5.59 -3.55
N ASN A 22 10.51 -5.51 -2.85
CA ASN A 22 11.73 -6.26 -3.19
C ASN A 22 11.63 -7.77 -2.93
N LYS A 23 10.67 -8.24 -2.13
CA LYS A 23 10.43 -9.68 -1.92
C LYS A 23 9.56 -10.31 -3.00
N LEU A 24 8.82 -9.49 -3.75
CA LEU A 24 7.83 -9.91 -4.72
C LEU A 24 8.44 -10.00 -6.12
N THR A 25 8.00 -10.97 -6.91
CA THR A 25 8.32 -11.00 -8.35
C THR A 25 7.59 -9.87 -9.09
N GLU A 26 8.08 -9.50 -10.27
CA GLU A 26 7.40 -8.49 -11.10
C GLU A 26 5.95 -8.88 -11.43
N GLU A 27 5.68 -10.17 -11.65
CA GLU A 27 4.34 -10.70 -11.90
C GLU A 27 3.43 -10.56 -10.67
N GLN A 28 3.93 -10.90 -9.47
CA GLN A 28 3.20 -10.72 -8.22
C GLN A 28 2.90 -9.25 -7.95
N LEU A 29 3.87 -8.36 -8.18
CA LEU A 29 3.67 -6.92 -8.07
C LEU A 29 2.63 -6.40 -9.07
N LEU A 30 2.67 -6.88 -10.30
CA LEU A 30 1.71 -6.50 -11.33
C LEU A 30 0.30 -6.93 -10.94
N TYR A 31 0.13 -8.17 -10.47
CA TYR A 31 -1.14 -8.68 -9.96
C TYR A 31 -1.65 -7.81 -8.80
N LEU A 32 -0.81 -7.51 -7.80
CA LEU A 32 -1.22 -6.69 -6.65
C LEU A 32 -1.63 -5.28 -7.07
N ARG A 33 -0.93 -4.67 -8.03
CA ARG A 33 -1.28 -3.35 -8.58
C ARG A 33 -2.62 -3.38 -9.30
N GLN A 34 -2.86 -4.40 -10.13
CA GLN A 34 -4.14 -4.57 -10.82
C GLN A 34 -5.29 -4.77 -9.83
N TYR A 35 -5.08 -5.60 -8.81
CA TYR A 35 -6.06 -5.81 -7.75
C TYR A 35 -6.34 -4.50 -6.99
N TYR A 36 -5.30 -3.78 -6.60
CA TYR A 36 -5.41 -2.51 -5.86
C TYR A 36 -6.23 -1.45 -6.63
N MET A 37 -6.16 -1.44 -7.96
CA MET A 37 -6.99 -0.55 -8.78
C MET A 37 -8.49 -0.82 -8.63
N ILE A 38 -8.87 -2.07 -8.36
CA ILE A 38 -10.27 -2.51 -8.17
C ILE A 38 -10.68 -2.34 -6.71
N ASN A 39 -9.82 -2.78 -5.77
CA ASN A 39 -10.09 -2.75 -4.35
C ASN A 39 -8.85 -2.31 -3.55
N ARG A 40 -8.88 -1.08 -3.05
CA ARG A 40 -7.77 -0.48 -2.29
C ARG A 40 -7.72 -0.92 -0.81
N LEU A 41 -8.81 -1.50 -0.31
CA LEU A 41 -8.99 -1.89 1.09
C LEU A 41 -9.58 -3.31 1.16
N PRO A 42 -8.81 -4.33 0.73
CA PRO A 42 -9.24 -5.71 0.84
C PRO A 42 -9.49 -6.10 2.30
N ARG A 43 -10.56 -6.87 2.52
CA ARG A 43 -10.85 -7.50 3.80
C ARG A 43 -9.85 -8.61 4.07
N ILE A 44 -9.74 -9.02 5.33
CA ILE A 44 -8.83 -10.11 5.77
C ILE A 44 -9.01 -11.39 4.93
N ASN A 45 -10.24 -11.78 4.60
CA ASN A 45 -10.49 -12.97 3.79
C ASN A 45 -10.03 -12.80 2.34
N GLU A 46 -10.11 -11.59 1.79
CA GLU A 46 -9.62 -11.29 0.44
C GLU A 46 -8.09 -11.29 0.41
N LEU A 47 -7.44 -10.73 1.43
CA LEU A 47 -5.98 -10.82 1.61
C LEU A 47 -5.50 -12.27 1.70
N ARG A 48 -6.24 -13.14 2.41
CA ARG A 48 -5.94 -14.58 2.46
C ARG A 48 -6.11 -15.24 1.09
N SER A 49 -7.13 -14.87 0.31
CA SER A 49 -7.30 -15.38 -1.06
C SER A 49 -6.16 -14.94 -1.97
N ILE A 50 -5.76 -13.67 -1.91
CA ILE A 50 -4.61 -13.14 -2.66
C ILE A 50 -3.34 -13.90 -2.29
N SER A 51 -3.08 -14.11 -0.99
CA SER A 51 -1.94 -14.89 -0.50
C SER A 51 -1.87 -16.27 -1.18
N LYS A 52 -3.01 -16.97 -1.21
CA LYS A 52 -3.14 -18.27 -1.88
C LYS A 52 -2.96 -18.20 -3.39
N GLU A 53 -3.53 -17.21 -4.05
CA GLU A 53 -3.39 -17.00 -5.50
C GLU A 53 -1.93 -16.72 -5.90
N LEU A 54 -1.16 -16.06 -5.03
CA LEU A 54 0.26 -15.84 -5.21
C LEU A 54 1.12 -17.05 -4.78
N ASN A 55 0.48 -18.21 -4.56
CA ASN A 55 1.10 -19.48 -4.14
C ASN A 55 1.97 -19.35 -2.88
N ASN A 56 1.58 -18.49 -1.95
CA ASN A 56 2.29 -18.30 -0.69
C ASN A 56 1.32 -18.34 0.50
N GLU A 57 1.39 -19.42 1.27
CA GLU A 57 0.57 -19.61 2.47
C GLU A 57 1.30 -19.19 3.77
N ASP A 58 2.49 -18.59 3.65
CA ASP A 58 3.25 -18.15 4.82
C ASP A 58 2.55 -16.99 5.52
N PHE A 59 2.46 -17.08 6.84
CA PHE A 59 1.88 -16.03 7.68
C PHE A 59 2.63 -14.69 7.55
N ASP A 60 3.95 -14.74 7.42
CA ASP A 60 4.78 -13.55 7.24
C ASP A 60 4.46 -12.85 5.90
N PHE A 61 4.13 -13.62 4.86
CA PHE A 61 3.70 -13.07 3.57
C PHE A 61 2.35 -12.38 3.66
N PHE A 62 1.41 -12.93 4.45
CA PHE A 62 0.13 -12.27 4.70
C PHE A 62 0.32 -10.89 5.36
N LEU A 63 1.23 -10.76 6.33
CA LEU A 63 1.56 -9.47 6.96
C LEU A 63 2.24 -8.51 5.98
N ASP A 64 3.09 -9.02 5.10
CA ASP A 64 3.70 -8.24 4.02
C ASP A 64 2.63 -7.70 3.05
N LEU A 65 1.62 -8.51 2.69
CA LEU A 65 0.49 -8.07 1.87
C LEU A 65 -0.33 -6.96 2.55
N GLU A 66 -0.68 -7.14 3.82
CA GLU A 66 -1.39 -6.11 4.59
C GLU A 66 -0.59 -4.79 4.63
N THR A 67 0.72 -4.91 4.88
CA THR A 67 1.66 -3.78 4.87
C THR A 67 1.70 -3.10 3.52
N TRP A 68 1.74 -3.86 2.43
CA TRP A 68 1.78 -3.32 1.07
C TRP A 68 0.51 -2.52 0.75
N PHE A 69 -0.68 -3.07 1.00
CA PHE A 69 -1.95 -2.38 0.74
C PHE A 69 -2.07 -1.10 1.58
N TYR A 70 -1.72 -1.21 2.86
CA TYR A 70 -1.77 -0.08 3.77
C TYR A 70 -0.83 1.04 3.34
N CYS A 71 0.46 0.73 3.13
CA CYS A 71 1.44 1.76 2.79
C CYS A 71 1.26 2.35 1.40
N ARG A 72 0.73 1.58 0.45
CA ARG A 72 0.40 2.11 -0.88
C ARG A 72 -0.71 3.17 -0.80
N ARG A 73 -1.77 2.90 -0.04
CA ARG A 73 -2.84 3.87 0.21
C ARG A 73 -2.30 5.12 0.90
N MET A 74 -1.43 4.95 1.87
CA MET A 74 -0.80 6.06 2.58
C MET A 74 0.01 6.98 1.65
N ALA A 75 0.77 6.40 0.72
CA ALA A 75 1.52 7.15 -0.27
C ALA A 75 0.61 7.95 -1.21
N GLU A 76 -0.53 7.36 -1.63
CA GLU A 76 -1.52 8.05 -2.47
C GLU A 76 -2.21 9.21 -1.75
N GLU A 77 -2.67 9.00 -0.52
CA GLU A 77 -3.32 10.03 0.29
C GLU A 77 -2.37 11.21 0.56
N ALA A 78 -1.11 10.91 0.90
CA ALA A 78 -0.09 11.94 1.10
C ALA A 78 0.20 12.73 -0.19
N THR A 79 0.21 12.06 -1.35
CA THR A 79 0.43 12.72 -2.64
C THR A 79 -0.75 13.61 -3.02
N ALA A 80 -1.98 13.12 -2.85
CA ALA A 80 -3.20 13.89 -3.11
C ALA A 80 -3.28 15.15 -2.23
N GLN A 81 -2.90 15.03 -0.95
CA GLN A 81 -2.86 16.15 -0.02
C GLN A 81 -1.87 17.23 -0.46
N ARG A 82 -0.64 16.85 -0.84
CA ARG A 82 0.37 17.81 -1.34
C ARG A 82 -0.11 18.52 -2.61
N GLN A 83 -0.75 17.81 -3.52
CA GLN A 83 -1.31 18.42 -4.74
C GLN A 83 -2.43 19.42 -4.42
N TYR A 84 -3.29 19.11 -3.44
CA TYR A 84 -4.34 20.00 -2.99
C TYR A 84 -3.77 21.27 -2.32
N GLU A 85 -2.77 21.11 -1.47
CA GLU A 85 -2.08 22.23 -0.82
C GLU A 85 -1.34 23.11 -1.84
N ALA A 86 -0.65 22.53 -2.81
CA ALA A 86 0.01 23.28 -3.89
C ALA A 86 -0.98 24.13 -4.70
N LYS A 87 -2.18 23.59 -4.99
CA LYS A 87 -3.24 24.33 -5.70
C LYS A 87 -3.78 25.50 -4.88
N LYS A 88 -3.80 25.41 -3.55
CA LYS A 88 -4.23 26.52 -2.67
C LYS A 88 -3.24 27.68 -2.63
N ILE A 89 -1.95 27.41 -2.80
CA ILE A 89 -0.90 28.44 -2.76
C ILE A 89 -0.82 29.21 -4.09
N ALA A 90 -1.22 28.56 -5.19
CA ALA A 90 -1.18 29.15 -6.53
C ALA A 90 -2.41 30.02 -6.89
N ALA A 91 -3.44 30.07 -6.04
CA ALA A 91 -4.66 30.87 -6.21
C ALA A 91 -4.68 32.03 -5.20
#